data_AF-A0A2U0QPM8-F1
#
_entry.id   AF-A0A2U0QPM8-F1
#
_cell.length_a   1.000
_cell.length_b   1.000
_cell.length_c   1.000
_cell.angle_alpha   90.00
_cell.angle_beta   90.00
_cell.angle_gamma   90.00
#
_symmetry.space_group_name_H-M   'P 1'
#
loop_
_entity.id
_entity.type
_entity.pdbx_description
1 polymer ?
#
loop_
_entity_poly.entity_id
_entity_poly.type
_entity_poly.pdbx_seq_one_letter_code
_entity_poly.pdbx_strand_id
1 'polypeptide(L)'
;MKKHIPIRMCIVCKNRFEQNMLFRFKVVLGDIVPKAEHGRSGYLCQNCIEREDKVLQKAFSKICKNLNTKITQQGLKEIFLNGKD
;
A
#
# COMPACT_ATOMS: atom_id res chain seq x y z
N MET A 1 1.90 -15.98 -25.99
CA MET A 1 1.39 -16.31 -24.63
C MET A 1 1.04 -15.03 -23.90
N LYS A 2 -0.21 -14.80 -23.48
CA LYS A 2 -0.53 -13.67 -22.60
C LYS A 2 0.04 -13.95 -21.21
N LYS A 3 0.91 -13.08 -20.69
CA LYS A 3 1.41 -13.18 -19.32
C LYS A 3 0.22 -13.02 -18.36
N HIS A 4 0.02 -13.98 -17.46
CA HIS A 4 -0.99 -13.86 -16.41
C HIS A 4 -0.60 -12.72 -15.47
N ILE A 5 -1.45 -11.70 -15.37
CA ILE A 5 -1.29 -10.59 -14.43
C ILE A 5 -2.11 -10.91 -13.17
N PRO A 6 -1.48 -11.02 -11.99
CA PRO A 6 -2.22 -11.32 -10.78
C PRO A 6 -3.19 -10.21 -10.40
N ILE A 7 -4.37 -10.58 -9.95
CA ILE A 7 -5.33 -9.66 -9.33
C ILE A 7 -5.07 -9.57 -7.81
N ARG A 8 -5.12 -8.36 -7.27
CA ARG A 8 -4.86 -8.05 -5.86
C ARG A 8 -5.93 -7.11 -5.32
N MET A 9 -6.10 -7.13 -4.00
CA MET A 9 -7.12 -6.34 -3.30
C MET A 9 -6.48 -5.11 -2.65
N CYS A 10 -7.06 -3.93 -2.88
CA CYS A 10 -6.68 -2.73 -2.15
C CYS A 10 -7.04 -2.88 -0.67
N ILE A 11 -6.10 -2.59 0.22
CA ILE A 11 -6.31 -2.75 1.66
C ILE A 11 -7.35 -1.79 2.25
N VAL A 12 -7.57 -0.63 1.61
CA VAL A 12 -8.50 0.41 2.06
C VAL A 12 -9.91 0.14 1.53
N CYS A 13 -10.11 0.17 0.20
CA CYS A 13 -11.45 0.06 -0.39
C CYS A 13 -11.92 -1.37 -0.67
N LYS A 14 -11.06 -2.38 -0.52
CA LYS A 14 -11.35 -3.81 -0.80
C LYS A 14 -11.72 -4.15 -2.25
N ASN A 15 -11.66 -3.19 -3.18
CA ASN A 15 -11.77 -3.44 -4.61
C ASN A 15 -10.56 -4.24 -5.13
N ARG A 16 -10.78 -4.99 -6.21
CA ARG A 16 -9.78 -5.84 -6.86
C ARG A 16 -9.25 -5.14 -8.12
N PHE A 17 -7.94 -5.20 -8.31
CA PHE A 17 -7.23 -4.57 -9.43
C PHE A 17 -6.11 -5.48 -9.92
N GLU A 18 -5.68 -5.28 -11.16
CA GLU A 18 -4.40 -5.84 -11.62
C GLU A 18 -3.25 -5.33 -10.74
N GLN A 19 -2.28 -6.21 -10.45
CA GLN A 19 -1.21 -5.89 -9.50
C GLN A 19 -0.36 -4.67 -9.92
N ASN A 20 -0.16 -4.47 -11.22
CA ASN A 20 0.55 -3.31 -11.80
C ASN A 20 -0.18 -1.97 -11.57
N MET A 21 -1.49 -1.99 -11.26
CA MET A 21 -2.30 -0.80 -10.97
C MET A 21 -2.31 -0.41 -9.48
N LEU A 22 -1.55 -1.13 -8.64
CA LEU A 22 -1.51 -0.93 -7.19
C LEU A 22 -0.11 -0.57 -6.71
N PHE A 23 -0.04 0.32 -5.72
CA PHE A 23 1.13 0.51 -4.90
C PHE A 23 1.33 -0.73 -4.03
N ARG A 24 2.33 -1.53 -4.38
CA ARG A 24 2.77 -2.66 -3.57
C ARG A 24 3.69 -2.15 -2.47
N PHE A 25 3.48 -2.64 -1.25
CA PHE A 25 4.36 -2.33 -0.13
C PHE A 25 4.47 -3.49 0.85
N LYS A 26 5.42 -3.38 1.78
CA LYS A 26 5.53 -4.25 2.96
C LYS A 26 5.74 -3.40 4.20
N VAL A 27 5.58 -4.03 5.36
CA VAL A 27 5.98 -3.46 6.64
C VAL A 27 7.24 -4.18 7.08
N VAL A 28 8.35 -3.45 7.19
CA VAL A 28 9.65 -3.96 7.61
C VAL A 28 10.07 -3.19 8.85
N LEU A 29 10.24 -3.88 9.98
CA LEU A 29 10.58 -3.27 11.26
C LEU A 29 9.67 -2.09 11.66
N GLY A 30 8.40 -2.12 11.24
CA GLY A 30 7.41 -1.08 11.53
C GLY A 30 7.28 0.01 10.46
N ASP A 31 8.10 -0.02 9.40
CA ASP A 31 8.09 0.99 8.34
C ASP A 31 7.52 0.46 7.02
N ILE A 32 6.84 1.33 6.27
CA ILE A 32 6.29 1.00 4.95
C ILE A 32 7.39 1.11 3.89
N VAL A 33 7.64 0.00 3.20
CA VAL A 33 8.68 -0.11 2.15
C VAL A 33 8.05 -0.54 0.81
N PRO A 34 8.21 0.23 -0.28
CA PRO A 34 7.61 -0.07 -1.59
C PRO A 34 8.34 -1.18 -2.39
N LYS A 35 9.59 -1.50 -2.07
CA LYS A 35 10.41 -2.50 -2.78
C LYS A 35 11.05 -3.46 -1.78
N ALA A 36 10.48 -4.65 -1.60
CA ALA A 36 11.09 -5.71 -0.80
C ALA A 36 10.86 -7.06 -1.46
N GLU A 37 11.90 -7.88 -1.56
CA GLU A 37 11.86 -9.16 -2.28
C GLU A 37 11.06 -10.22 -1.52
N HIS A 38 11.17 -10.27 -0.18
CA HIS A 38 10.63 -11.36 0.65
C HIS A 38 9.54 -10.89 1.63
N GLY A 39 8.54 -11.74 1.92
CA GLY A 39 7.45 -11.46 2.87
C GLY A 39 6.10 -10.99 2.28
N ARG A 40 5.08 -10.89 3.15
CA ARG A 40 3.68 -10.54 2.80
C ARG A 40 3.56 -9.09 2.34
N SER A 41 3.00 -8.89 1.15
CA SER A 41 2.77 -7.55 0.59
C SER A 41 1.37 -7.05 0.89
N GLY A 42 1.26 -5.76 1.22
CA GLY A 42 0.05 -4.97 1.14
C GLY A 42 -0.07 -4.30 -0.23
N TYR A 43 -1.29 -3.89 -0.59
CA TYR A 43 -1.58 -3.21 -1.85
C TYR A 43 -2.53 -2.04 -1.62
N LEU A 44 -2.20 -0.87 -2.17
CA LEU A 44 -2.99 0.35 -2.09
C LEU A 44 -3.28 0.85 -3.51
N CYS A 45 -4.52 1.15 -3.84
CA CYS A 45 -4.84 1.74 -5.14
C CYS A 45 -4.64 3.26 -5.15
N GLN A 46 -4.45 3.83 -6.34
CA GLN A 46 -4.31 5.28 -6.53
C GLN A 46 -5.40 6.08 -5.82
N ASN A 47 -6.67 5.73 -6.02
CA ASN A 47 -7.78 6.49 -5.45
C ASN A 47 -7.81 6.47 -3.91
N CYS A 48 -7.22 5.45 -3.29
CA CYS A 48 -7.21 5.34 -1.84
C CYS A 48 -6.06 6.09 -1.18
N ILE A 49 -5.03 6.52 -1.93
CA ILE A 49 -3.94 7.33 -1.37
C ILE A 49 -4.42 8.71 -0.92
N GLU A 50 -5.53 9.19 -1.48
CA GLU A 50 -6.12 10.51 -1.23
C GLU A 50 -7.26 10.48 -0.20
N ARG A 51 -7.42 9.35 0.51
CA ARG A 51 -8.41 9.24 1.57
C ARG A 51 -7.92 9.93 2.83
N GLU A 52 -8.87 10.41 3.62
CA GLU A 52 -8.60 11.01 4.93
C GLU A 52 -7.73 10.11 5.82
N ASP A 53 -6.83 10.72 6.59
CA ASP A 53 -5.90 10.05 7.49
C ASP A 53 -6.58 9.04 8.43
N LYS A 54 -7.79 9.34 8.91
CA LYS A 54 -8.55 8.43 9.79
C LYS A 54 -8.95 7.13 9.07
N VAL A 55 -9.33 7.23 7.80
CA VAL A 55 -9.70 6.07 6.96
C VAL A 55 -8.45 5.26 6.65
N LEU A 56 -7.36 5.93 6.26
CA LEU A 56 -6.07 5.30 6.03
C LEU A 56 -5.61 4.56 7.29
N GLN A 57 -5.60 5.23 8.45
CA GLN A 57 -5.13 4.59 9.67
C GLN A 57 -5.93 3.36 10.05
N LYS A 58 -7.27 3.44 9.99
CA LYS A 58 -8.12 2.28 10.27
C LYS A 58 -7.81 1.09 9.36
N ALA A 59 -7.50 1.34 8.09
CA ALA A 59 -7.17 0.28 7.14
C ALA A 59 -5.78 -0.30 7.40
N PHE A 60 -4.78 0.55 7.63
CA PHE A 60 -3.40 0.15 7.87
C PHE A 60 -3.25 -0.59 9.20
N SER A 61 -3.81 -0.10 10.31
CA SER A 61 -3.70 -0.76 11.63
C SER A 61 -4.32 -2.16 11.67
N LYS A 62 -5.28 -2.47 10.78
CA LYS A 62 -5.86 -3.83 10.68
C LYS A 62 -4.91 -4.86 10.08
N ILE A 63 -3.95 -4.43 9.29
CA ILE A 63 -3.10 -5.31 8.46
C ILE A 63 -1.64 -5.20 8.88
N CYS A 64 -1.22 -4.00 9.25
CA CYS A 64 0.12 -3.62 9.65
C CYS A 64 0.14 -3.54 11.18
N LYS A 65 0.67 -4.57 11.84
CA LYS A 65 0.92 -4.53 13.29
C LYS A 65 2.19 -3.73 13.55
N ASN A 66 2.20 -2.94 14.62
CA ASN A 66 3.39 -2.23 15.13
C ASN A 66 4.04 -1.28 14.10
N LEU A 67 3.26 -0.37 13.51
CA LEU A 67 3.82 0.69 12.69
C LEU A 67 4.55 1.72 13.57
N ASN A 68 5.75 2.15 13.15
CA ASN A 68 6.54 3.16 13.87
C ASN A 68 5.98 4.58 13.69
N THR A 69 5.27 4.79 12.59
CA THR A 69 4.79 6.12 12.18
C THR A 69 3.28 6.11 12.00
N LYS A 70 2.67 7.28 12.24
CA LYS A 70 1.27 7.50 11.92
C LYS A 70 1.12 7.55 10.40
N ILE A 71 0.16 6.79 9.87
CA ILE A 71 -0.17 6.86 8.45
C ILE A 71 -0.95 8.14 8.17
N THR A 72 -0.41 8.94 7.25
CA THR A 72 -1.06 10.15 6.73
C THR A 72 -1.10 10.07 5.21
N GLN A 73 -2.06 10.77 4.61
CA GLN A 73 -2.15 10.91 3.16
C GLN A 73 -0.83 11.42 2.58
N GLN A 74 -0.25 12.47 3.18
CA GLN A 74 1.00 13.06 2.70
C GLN A 74 2.17 12.07 2.77
N GLY A 75 2.34 11.37 3.90
CA GLY A 75 3.43 10.40 4.06
C GLY A 75 3.32 9.24 3.07
N LEU A 76 2.11 8.74 2.80
CA LEU A 76 1.92 7.72 1.76
C LEU A 76 2.23 8.25 0.35
N LYS A 77 1.86 9.49 0.04
CA LYS A 77 2.21 10.14 -1.25
C LYS A 77 3.73 10.23 -1.40
N GLU A 78 4.44 10.65 -0.35
CA GLU A 78 5.91 10.70 -0.36
C GLU A 78 6.52 9.31 -0.60
N ILE A 79 6.04 8.27 0.08
CA ILE A 79 6.55 6.90 -0.07
C ILE A 79 6.29 6.34 -1.47
N PHE A 80 5.11 6.56 -2.04
CA PHE A 80 4.66 5.88 -3.26
C PHE A 80 4.80 6.68 -4.55
N LEU A 81 4.84 8.01 -4.47
CA LEU A 81 4.82 8.90 -5.63
C LEU A 81 6.13 9.66 -5.82
N ASN A 82 6.88 9.98 -4.75
CA ASN A 82 8.11 10.77 -4.86
C ASN A 82 9.36 9.92 -5.20
N GLY A 83 9.24 8.58 -5.23
CA GLY A 83 10.30 7.67 -5.69
C GLY A 83 10.10 7.15 -7.12
N LYS A 84 9.29 7.84 -7.94
CA LYS A 84 9.18 7.59 -9.38
C LYS A 84 10.21 8.45 -10.11
N ASP A 85 11.44 7.95 -10.17
CA ASP A 85 12.37 8.24 -11.28
C ASP A 85 12.15 7.22 -12.40
#